data_AF-A0A7Y4RWB9-F1
#
_entry.id   AF-A0A7Y4RWB9-F1
#
_cell.length_a   1.000
_cell.length_b   1.000
_cell.length_c   1.000
_cell.angle_alpha   90.00
_cell.angle_beta   90.00
_cell.angle_gamma   90.00
#
_symmetry.space_group_name_H-M   'P 1'
#
loop_
_entity.id
_entity.type
_entity.pdbx_description
1 polymer ?
#
loop_
_entity_poly.entity_id
_entity_poly.type
_entity_poly.pdbx_seq_one_letter_code
_entity_poly.pdbx_strand_id
1 'polypeptide(L)'
;MEPSEIEKHLAFLRKTYIESLPKQRLSIAKQRIKNPEFDPNRLISFVSAVEGFARSLCMHQRARTKAELSAIYPEYCKRSAKSLIVEYLTERSLGEAASHFGERTWQLFGYAVQYRNLLAHECTYLGSDKSQELIEACRAVLRTLAKDEGMNAEDI
;
A
#
# COMPACT_ATOMS: atom_id res chain seq x y z
N MET A 1 -14.50 -8.65 -19.60
CA MET A 1 -13.95 -9.44 -18.47
C MET A 1 -14.73 -9.02 -17.24
N GLU A 2 -15.31 -9.96 -16.51
CA GLU A 2 -16.08 -9.65 -15.29
C GLU A 2 -15.18 -9.02 -14.22
N PRO A 3 -15.64 -8.01 -13.46
CA PRO A 3 -14.86 -7.43 -12.37
C PRO A 3 -14.50 -8.49 -11.32
N SER A 4 -13.29 -8.43 -10.78
CA SER A 4 -12.88 -9.34 -9.71
C SER A 4 -13.72 -9.12 -8.44
N GLU A 5 -13.80 -10.13 -7.58
CA GLU A 5 -14.49 -10.00 -6.29
C GLU A 5 -13.88 -8.89 -5.41
N ILE A 6 -12.60 -8.58 -5.58
CA ILE A 6 -11.93 -7.48 -4.87
C ILE A 6 -12.41 -6.12 -5.38
N GLU A 7 -12.59 -5.97 -6.69
CA GLU A 7 -13.11 -4.75 -7.32
C GLU A 7 -14.56 -4.49 -6.94
N LYS A 8 -15.41 -5.52 -7.01
CA LYS A 8 -16.82 -5.42 -6.59
C LYS A 8 -16.93 -4.97 -5.14
N HIS A 9 -16.10 -5.52 -4.26
CA HIS A 9 -16.12 -5.16 -2.85
C HIS A 9 -15.59 -3.75 -2.60
N LEU A 10 -14.55 -3.31 -3.31
CA LEU A 10 -14.06 -1.93 -3.19
C LEU A 10 -15.14 -0.92 -3.59
N ALA A 11 -15.85 -1.18 -4.69
CA ALA A 11 -16.97 -0.36 -5.13
C ALA A 11 -18.12 -0.38 -4.11
N PHE A 12 -18.43 -1.54 -3.55
CA PHE A 12 -19.44 -1.70 -2.51
C PHE A 12 -19.12 -0.90 -1.24
N LEU A 13 -17.87 -0.92 -0.76
CA LEU A 13 -17.48 -0.16 0.42
C LEU A 13 -17.60 1.35 0.19
N ARG A 14 -17.20 1.84 -0.98
CA ARG A 14 -17.32 3.25 -1.35
C ARG A 14 -18.77 3.68 -1.46
N LYS A 15 -19.63 2.87 -2.08
CA LYS A 15 -21.08 3.11 -2.12
C LYS A 15 -21.65 3.18 -0.69
N THR A 16 -21.33 2.20 0.14
CA THR A 16 -21.76 2.15 1.54
C THR A 16 -21.32 3.40 2.31
N TYR A 17 -20.10 3.88 2.10
CA TYR A 17 -19.60 5.11 2.71
C TYR A 17 -20.48 6.32 2.33
N ILE A 18 -20.75 6.50 1.04
CA ILE A 18 -21.53 7.64 0.49
C ILE A 18 -22.97 7.63 1.03
N GLU A 19 -23.58 6.46 1.15
CA GLU A 19 -24.98 6.29 1.56
C GLU A 19 -25.17 6.28 3.09
N SER A 20 -24.08 6.19 3.86
CA SER A 20 -24.13 6.09 5.32
C SER A 20 -24.49 7.42 6.00
N LEU A 21 -25.40 7.35 6.96
CA LEU A 21 -25.74 8.49 7.83
C LEU A 21 -24.59 8.83 8.79
N PRO A 22 -24.46 10.09 9.24
CA PRO A 22 -23.42 10.50 10.19
C PRO A 22 -23.34 9.64 11.47
N LYS A 23 -24.47 9.19 12.00
CA LYS A 23 -24.50 8.28 13.17
C LYS A 23 -23.83 6.93 12.90
N GLN A 24 -23.99 6.37 11.70
CA GLN A 24 -23.35 5.12 11.30
C GLN A 24 -21.85 5.35 11.11
N ARG A 25 -21.47 6.47 10.50
CA ARG A 25 -20.07 6.90 10.34
C ARG A 25 -19.37 7.02 11.70
N LEU A 26 -20.02 7.67 12.67
CA LEU A 26 -19.48 7.80 14.03
C LEU A 26 -19.31 6.45 14.72
N SER A 27 -20.23 5.49 14.48
CA SER A 27 -20.11 4.14 15.02
C SER A 27 -18.85 3.44 14.51
N ILE A 28 -18.59 3.48 13.20
CA ILE A 28 -17.39 2.89 12.60
C ILE A 28 -16.13 3.60 13.09
N ALA A 29 -16.13 4.93 13.15
CA ALA A 29 -15.00 5.70 13.69
C ALA A 29 -14.69 5.30 15.15
N LYS A 30 -15.72 5.18 16.01
CA LYS A 30 -15.55 4.70 17.39
C LYS A 30 -14.97 3.28 17.44
N GLN A 31 -15.40 2.38 16.56
CA GLN A 31 -14.86 1.03 16.49
C GLN A 31 -13.37 1.03 16.11
N ARG A 32 -12.98 1.86 15.13
CA ARG A 32 -11.60 2.02 14.66
C ARG A 32 -10.69 2.60 15.75
N ILE A 33 -11.19 3.58 16.52
CA ILE A 33 -10.46 4.18 17.66
C ILE A 33 -10.26 3.16 18.78
N LYS A 34 -11.29 2.36 19.10
CA LYS A 34 -11.22 1.37 20.18
C LYS A 34 -10.35 0.15 19.84
N ASN A 35 -10.20 -0.18 18.56
CA ASN A 35 -9.47 -1.35 18.10
C ASN A 35 -8.36 -0.94 17.11
N PRO A 36 -7.25 -0.34 17.60
CA PRO A 36 -6.17 0.12 16.75
C PRO A 36 -5.48 -1.03 16.00
N GLU A 37 -5.46 -2.24 16.56
CA GLU A 37 -4.88 -3.44 15.94
C GLU A 37 -5.77 -4.07 14.86
N PHE A 38 -6.94 -3.50 14.58
CA PHE A 38 -7.88 -4.10 13.63
C PHE A 38 -7.33 -4.06 12.20
N ASP A 39 -7.68 -5.07 11.41
CA ASP A 39 -7.17 -5.32 10.06
C ASP A 39 -7.07 -4.11 9.12
N PRO A 40 -8.04 -3.16 9.07
CA PRO A 40 -7.87 -2.01 8.21
C PRO A 40 -6.71 -1.09 8.63
N ASN A 41 -6.33 -1.03 9.91
CA ASN A 41 -5.12 -0.32 10.34
C ASN A 41 -3.87 -1.09 9.96
N ARG A 42 -3.88 -2.42 10.14
CA ARG A 42 -2.76 -3.28 9.72
C ARG A 42 -2.48 -3.13 8.23
N LEU A 43 -3.50 -3.16 7.38
CA LEU A 43 -3.34 -2.95 5.94
C LEU A 43 -2.76 -1.56 5.61
N ILE A 44 -3.26 -0.50 6.25
CA ILE A 44 -2.70 0.86 6.10
C ILE A 44 -1.20 0.86 6.45
N SER A 45 -0.82 0.23 7.56
CA SER A 45 0.58 0.14 8.00
C SER A 45 1.46 -0.60 7.00
N PHE A 46 1.02 -1.75 6.48
CA PHE A 46 1.78 -2.53 5.49
C PHE A 46 1.98 -1.75 4.18
N VAL A 47 0.94 -1.11 3.65
CA VAL A 47 1.07 -0.28 2.45
C VAL A 47 2.00 0.90 2.70
N SER A 48 1.90 1.53 3.87
CA SER A 48 2.75 2.68 4.24
C SER A 48 4.21 2.27 4.42
N ALA A 49 4.48 1.08 4.93
CA ALA A 49 5.83 0.52 5.04
C ALA A 49 6.45 0.30 3.66
N VAL A 50 5.71 -0.32 2.72
CA VAL A 50 6.16 -0.50 1.34
C VAL A 50 6.43 0.85 0.67
N GLU A 51 5.51 1.81 0.81
CA GLU A 51 5.68 3.15 0.24
C GLU A 51 6.88 3.89 0.81
N GLY A 52 7.05 3.86 2.14
CA GLY A 52 8.17 4.49 2.82
C GLY A 52 9.51 3.91 2.39
N PHE A 53 9.59 2.57 2.28
CA PHE A 53 10.79 1.89 1.84
C PHE A 53 11.09 2.18 0.36
N ALA A 54 10.12 1.99 -0.54
CA ALA A 54 10.29 2.30 -1.96
C ALA A 54 10.70 3.77 -2.20
N ARG A 55 10.14 4.70 -1.44
CA ARG A 55 10.54 6.11 -1.48
C ARG A 55 12.01 6.29 -1.13
N SER A 56 12.44 5.67 -0.04
CA SER A 56 13.84 5.72 0.39
C SER A 56 14.76 5.17 -0.70
N LEU A 57 14.41 4.04 -1.31
CA LEU A 57 15.19 3.44 -2.40
C LEU A 57 15.38 4.41 -3.58
N CYS A 58 14.31 4.98 -4.13
CA CYS A 58 14.43 5.91 -5.26
C CYS A 58 15.23 7.16 -4.89
N MET A 59 14.98 7.74 -3.71
CA MET A 59 15.70 8.93 -3.27
C MET A 59 17.20 8.65 -3.14
N HIS A 60 17.58 7.49 -2.59
CA HIS A 60 18.98 7.10 -2.42
C HIS A 60 19.66 6.66 -3.73
N GLN A 61 18.92 6.40 -4.81
CA GLN A 61 19.49 6.24 -6.14
C GLN A 61 19.96 7.57 -6.73
N ARG A 62 19.24 8.66 -6.44
CA ARG A 62 19.49 10.00 -7.01
C ARG A 62 20.32 10.94 -6.13
N ALA A 63 20.33 10.72 -4.82
CA ALA A 63 21.05 11.56 -3.86
C ALA A 63 22.03 10.73 -3.02
N ARG A 64 23.19 11.31 -2.71
CA ARG A 64 24.25 10.67 -1.90
C ARG A 64 24.43 11.34 -0.55
N THR A 65 24.00 12.59 -0.40
CA THR A 65 24.13 13.35 0.84
C THR A 65 22.76 13.63 1.47
N LYS A 66 22.76 13.89 2.78
CA LYS A 66 21.53 14.26 3.51
C LYS A 66 20.90 15.57 2.99
N ALA A 67 21.74 16.51 2.55
CA ALA A 67 21.27 17.78 1.99
C ALA A 67 20.51 17.57 0.67
N GLU A 68 21.07 16.77 -0.24
CA GLU A 68 20.41 16.39 -1.50
C GLU A 68 19.12 15.62 -1.24
N LEU A 69 19.12 14.66 -0.31
CA LEU A 69 17.91 13.91 0.07
C LEU A 69 16.79 14.84 0.55
N SER A 70 17.14 15.85 1.35
CA SER A 70 16.17 16.83 1.86
C SER A 70 15.64 17.72 0.75
N ALA A 71 16.48 18.07 -0.23
CA ALA A 71 16.10 18.87 -1.38
C ALA A 71 15.13 18.15 -2.32
N ILE A 72 15.32 16.84 -2.54
CA ILE A 72 14.45 16.06 -3.45
C ILE A 72 13.18 15.53 -2.77
N TYR A 73 13.15 15.41 -1.43
CA TYR A 73 12.01 14.85 -0.70
C TYR A 73 10.63 15.41 -1.09
N PRO A 74 10.44 16.73 -1.30
CA PRO A 74 9.13 17.29 -1.70
C PRO A 74 8.57 16.71 -3.02
N GLU A 75 9.43 16.26 -3.93
CA GLU A 75 9.04 15.59 -5.17
C GLU A 75 8.55 14.16 -4.90
N TYR A 76 9.20 13.46 -3.98
CA TYR A 76 8.96 12.04 -3.69
C TYR A 76 7.85 11.78 -2.67
N CYS A 77 7.60 12.72 -1.75
CA CYS A 77 6.67 12.53 -0.65
C CYS A 77 5.20 12.41 -1.10
N LYS A 78 4.86 13.01 -2.25
CA LYS A 78 3.50 13.01 -2.82
C LYS A 78 3.24 11.84 -3.79
N ARG A 79 4.27 11.04 -4.10
CA ARG A 79 4.16 9.94 -5.05
C ARG A 79 3.52 8.72 -4.41
N SER A 80 2.81 7.95 -5.24
CA SER A 80 2.22 6.68 -4.81
C SER A 80 3.27 5.59 -4.69
N ALA A 81 3.02 4.61 -3.81
CA ALA A 81 3.86 3.41 -3.68
C ALA A 81 4.13 2.73 -5.04
N LYS A 82 3.10 2.56 -5.88
CA LYS A 82 3.26 1.94 -7.21
C LYS A 82 4.20 2.72 -8.11
N SER A 83 4.04 4.05 -8.16
CA SER A 83 4.88 4.90 -9.01
C SER A 83 6.33 4.97 -8.55
N LEU A 84 6.59 4.80 -7.25
CA LEU A 84 7.95 4.73 -6.71
C LEU A 84 8.60 3.39 -7.07
N ILE A 85 7.89 2.29 -6.85
CA ILE A 85 8.40 0.95 -7.18
C ILE A 85 8.73 0.80 -8.67
N VAL A 86 7.84 1.27 -9.56
CA VAL A 86 8.08 1.21 -11.01
C VAL A 86 9.33 1.99 -11.40
N GLU A 87 9.54 3.17 -10.81
CA GLU A 87 10.76 3.95 -11.05
C GLU A 87 12.00 3.20 -10.55
N TYR A 88 11.97 2.70 -9.31
CA TYR A 88 13.06 1.93 -8.73
C TYR A 88 13.48 0.75 -9.63
N LEU A 89 12.52 -0.07 -10.08
CA LEU A 89 12.80 -1.21 -10.95
C LEU A 89 13.38 -0.78 -12.30
N THR A 90 12.88 0.33 -12.85
CA THR A 90 13.37 0.90 -14.12
C THR A 90 14.82 1.36 -13.98
N GLU A 91 15.14 2.13 -12.94
CA GLU A 91 16.50 2.63 -12.69
C GLU A 91 17.49 1.49 -12.39
N ARG A 92 17.01 0.36 -11.84
CA ARG A 92 17.82 -0.84 -11.57
C ARG A 92 17.85 -1.85 -12.71
N SER A 93 17.12 -1.60 -13.80
CA SER A 93 16.98 -2.55 -14.92
C SER A 93 16.47 -3.93 -14.47
N LEU A 94 15.57 -3.97 -13.48
CA LEU A 94 14.97 -5.22 -12.95
C LEU A 94 13.71 -5.67 -13.71
N GLY A 95 13.33 -4.92 -14.75
CA GLY A 95 12.20 -5.25 -15.61
C GLY A 95 10.86 -4.71 -15.10
N GLU A 96 9.77 -5.23 -15.67
CA GLU A 96 8.42 -4.78 -15.34
C GLU A 96 7.94 -5.32 -13.99
N ALA A 97 7.22 -4.49 -13.23
CA ALA A 97 6.75 -4.83 -11.89
C ALA A 97 5.89 -6.11 -11.85
N ALA A 98 5.03 -6.32 -12.85
CA ALA A 98 4.19 -7.52 -12.92
C ALA A 98 5.02 -8.80 -13.07
N SER A 99 6.07 -8.76 -13.91
CA SER A 99 7.00 -9.88 -14.10
C SER A 99 7.91 -10.08 -12.89
N HIS A 100 8.38 -8.99 -12.27
CA HIS A 100 9.31 -9.03 -11.13
C HIS A 100 8.66 -9.57 -9.84
N PHE A 101 7.45 -9.11 -9.52
CA PHE A 101 6.74 -9.55 -8.29
C PHE A 101 5.77 -10.73 -8.53
N GLY A 102 5.49 -11.05 -9.80
CA GLY A 102 4.38 -11.91 -10.19
C GLY A 102 3.07 -11.12 -10.37
N GLU A 103 2.34 -11.40 -11.45
CA GLU A 103 1.17 -10.61 -11.88
C GLU A 103 0.12 -10.49 -10.78
N ARG A 104 -0.22 -11.61 -10.14
CA ARG A 104 -1.22 -11.66 -9.06
C ARG A 104 -0.80 -10.82 -7.86
N THR A 105 0.43 -10.97 -7.39
CA THR A 105 0.97 -10.21 -6.25
C THR A 105 0.93 -8.71 -6.54
N TRP A 106 1.38 -8.32 -7.74
CA TRP A 106 1.37 -6.92 -8.14
C TRP A 106 -0.03 -6.33 -8.27
N GLN A 107 -0.97 -7.12 -8.80
CA GLN A 107 -2.38 -6.74 -8.88
C GLN A 107 -3.00 -6.56 -7.49
N LEU A 108 -2.82 -7.54 -6.60
CA LEU A 108 -3.30 -7.48 -5.21
C LEU A 108 -2.72 -6.30 -4.44
N PHE A 109 -1.41 -6.04 -4.59
CA PHE A 109 -0.79 -4.86 -4.03
C PHE A 109 -1.41 -3.57 -4.58
N GLY A 110 -1.73 -3.54 -5.88
CA GLY A 110 -2.46 -2.44 -6.49
C GLY A 110 -3.83 -2.19 -5.86
N TYR A 111 -4.56 -3.24 -5.49
CA TYR A 111 -5.79 -3.10 -4.71
C TYR A 111 -5.50 -2.65 -3.28
N ALA A 112 -4.47 -3.20 -2.60
CA ALA A 112 -4.09 -2.81 -1.25
C ALA A 112 -3.85 -1.30 -1.14
N VAL A 113 -3.18 -0.68 -2.12
CA VAL A 113 -2.99 0.78 -2.20
C VAL A 113 -4.33 1.52 -2.28
N GLN A 114 -5.28 1.04 -3.08
CA GLN A 114 -6.61 1.65 -3.19
C GLN A 114 -7.42 1.50 -1.89
N TYR A 115 -7.39 0.32 -1.27
CA TYR A 115 -8.00 0.08 0.04
C TYR A 115 -7.38 0.98 1.11
N ARG A 116 -6.05 1.16 1.15
CA ARG A 116 -5.40 2.07 2.10
C ARG A 116 -5.97 3.48 2.01
N ASN A 117 -6.16 4.02 0.80
CA ASN A 117 -6.73 5.36 0.62
C ASN A 117 -8.17 5.44 1.14
N LEU A 118 -8.99 4.44 0.82
CA LEU A 118 -10.36 4.31 1.33
C LEU A 118 -10.38 4.25 2.87
N LEU A 119 -9.56 3.38 3.46
CA LEU A 119 -9.54 3.14 4.90
C LEU A 119 -8.98 4.32 5.70
N ALA A 120 -7.98 5.01 5.16
CA ALA A 120 -7.37 6.16 5.81
C ALA A 120 -8.24 7.42 5.72
N HIS A 121 -8.77 7.73 4.53
CA HIS A 121 -9.54 8.97 4.31
C HIS A 121 -11.01 8.82 4.65
N GLU A 122 -11.59 7.67 4.30
CA GLU A 122 -13.02 7.42 4.47
C GLU A 122 -13.29 6.59 5.74
N CYS A 123 -12.29 6.32 6.60
CA CYS A 123 -12.42 5.64 7.90
C CYS A 123 -13.48 4.52 7.92
N THR A 124 -13.38 3.60 6.98
CA THR A 124 -14.36 2.51 6.80
C THR A 124 -13.80 1.17 7.31
N TYR A 125 -14.59 0.10 7.17
CA TYR A 125 -14.20 -1.25 7.58
C TYR A 125 -13.61 -2.06 6.42
N LEU A 126 -12.90 -3.13 6.74
CA LEU A 126 -12.42 -4.14 5.82
C LEU A 126 -12.72 -5.52 6.41
N GLY A 127 -13.31 -6.42 5.63
CA GLY A 127 -13.51 -7.82 6.02
C GLY A 127 -12.16 -8.53 6.21
N SER A 128 -12.11 -9.44 7.18
CA SER A 128 -10.87 -10.15 7.55
C SER A 128 -10.37 -11.12 6.48
N ASP A 129 -11.27 -11.60 5.63
CA ASP A 129 -10.97 -12.46 4.49
C ASP A 129 -10.12 -11.71 3.44
N LYS A 130 -10.49 -10.47 3.12
CA LYS A 130 -9.78 -9.65 2.12
C LYS A 130 -8.57 -8.94 2.71
N SER A 131 -8.57 -8.65 4.01
CA SER A 131 -7.42 -8.02 4.66
C SER A 131 -6.17 -8.91 4.56
N GLN A 132 -6.31 -10.22 4.78
CA GLN A 132 -5.18 -11.13 4.80
C GLN A 132 -4.50 -11.24 3.43
N GLU A 133 -5.26 -11.46 2.35
CA GLU A 133 -4.69 -11.57 0.99
C GLU A 133 -3.98 -10.27 0.55
N LEU A 134 -4.54 -9.11 0.90
CA LEU A 134 -3.93 -7.82 0.59
C LEU A 134 -2.66 -7.56 1.43
N ILE A 135 -2.65 -7.97 2.70
CA ILE A 135 -1.48 -7.86 3.58
C ILE A 135 -0.35 -8.77 3.10
N GLU A 136 -0.66 -10.02 2.73
CA GLU A 136 0.30 -10.98 2.17
C GLU A 136 0.97 -10.42 0.90
N ALA A 137 0.18 -9.79 0.00
CA ALA A 137 0.74 -9.14 -1.18
C ALA A 137 1.68 -7.98 -0.83
N CYS A 138 1.34 -7.15 0.16
CA CYS A 138 2.23 -6.09 0.64
C CYS A 138 3.54 -6.66 1.23
N ARG A 139 3.46 -7.73 2.04
CA ARG A 139 4.64 -8.41 2.60
C ARG A 139 5.53 -8.96 1.51
N ALA A 140 4.95 -9.65 0.53
CA ALA A 140 5.69 -10.20 -0.61
C ALA A 140 6.44 -9.11 -1.37
N VAL A 141 5.78 -8.00 -1.71
CA VAL A 141 6.43 -6.85 -2.38
C VAL A 141 7.55 -6.28 -1.53
N LEU A 142 7.32 -6.05 -0.23
CA LEU A 142 8.35 -5.50 0.65
C LEU A 142 9.57 -6.42 0.81
N ARG A 143 9.35 -7.73 0.98
CA ARG A 143 10.41 -8.73 1.05
C ARG A 143 11.21 -8.79 -0.23
N THR A 144 10.56 -8.75 -1.39
CA THR A 144 11.27 -8.73 -2.68
C THR A 144 12.13 -7.48 -2.82
N LEU A 145 11.60 -6.28 -2.54
CA LEU A 145 12.38 -5.04 -2.58
C LEU A 145 13.58 -5.08 -1.64
N ALA A 146 13.41 -5.61 -0.42
CA ALA A 146 14.50 -5.73 0.54
C ALA A 146 15.57 -6.72 0.05
N LYS A 147 15.15 -7.84 -0.55
CA LYS A 147 16.05 -8.82 -1.15
C LYS A 147 16.84 -8.26 -2.32
N ASP A 148 16.23 -7.43 -3.18
CA ASP A 148 16.88 -6.76 -4.31
C ASP A 148 18.06 -5.85 -3.86
N GLU A 149 18.01 -5.38 -2.62
CA GLU A 149 19.04 -4.58 -1.98
C GLU A 149 19.93 -5.37 -1.01
N GLY A 150 19.81 -6.71 -1.00
CA GLY A 150 20.62 -7.58 -0.16
C GLY A 150 20.34 -7.49 1.34
N MET A 151 19.15 -7.00 1.73
CA MET A 151 18.72 -6.88 3.13
C MET A 151 17.97 -8.14 3.60
N ASN A 152 18.06 -8.45 4.90
CA ASN A 152 17.24 -9.51 5.50
C ASN A 152 15.81 -9.02 5.74
N ALA A 153 14.82 -9.82 5.33
CA ALA A 153 13.40 -9.53 5.42
C ALA A 153 12.57 -10.75 5.89
N GLU A 154 13.20 -11.76 6.51
CA GLU A 154 12.53 -12.98 6.97
C GLU A 154 11.43 -12.71 8.02
N ASP A 155 11.61 -11.66 8.84
CA ASP A 155 10.69 -11.29 9.92
C ASP A 155 9.52 -10.38 9.48
N ILE A 156 9.44 -10.01 8.19
CA ILE A 156 8.44 -9.06 7.66
C ILE A 156 7.03 -9.65 7.59
#